data_AF-A0A537Z7Q0-F1
#
_entry.id   AF-A0A537Z7Q0-F1
#
_cell.length_a   1.000
_cell.length_b   1.000
_cell.length_c   1.000
_cell.angle_alpha   90.00
_cell.angle_beta   90.00
_cell.angle_gamma   90.00
#
_symmetry.space_group_name_H-M   'P 1'
#
loop_
_entity.id
_entity.type
_entity.pdbx_description
1 polymer ?
#
loop_
_entity_poly.entity_id
_entity_poly.type
_entity_poly.pdbx_seq_one_letter_code
_entity_poly.pdbx_strand_id
1 'polypeptide(L)' 'MSSKAKRKGSSTAKPALLAGGNPQIGRADGDAPVQAYIKAMPGWRRDVGRRLDALIV' A
#
# COMPACT_ATOMS: atom_id res chain seq x y z
N MET A 1 23.43 16.12 -12.60
CA MET A 1 23.22 15.19 -11.47
C MET A 1 21.93 15.57 -10.77
N SER A 2 20.82 14.88 -11.01
CA SER A 2 19.53 15.19 -10.36
C SER A 2 19.44 14.41 -9.05
N SER A 3 19.65 15.10 -7.93
CA SER A 3 19.51 14.56 -6.58
C SER A 3 18.01 14.44 -6.23
N LYS A 4 17.45 13.24 -6.37
CA LYS A 4 16.09 12.96 -5.92
C LYS A 4 16.07 12.82 -4.40
N ALA A 5 15.62 13.88 -3.72
CA ALA A 5 15.46 13.93 -2.27
C ALA A 5 14.55 12.80 -1.76
N LYS A 6 15.03 12.08 -0.75
CA LYS A 6 14.33 11.01 -0.03
C LYS A 6 13.19 11.62 0.79
N ARG A 7 11.94 11.47 0.32
CA ARG A 7 10.77 12.00 1.04
C ARG A 7 10.41 11.08 2.20
N LYS A 8 10.65 11.62 3.39
CA LYS A 8 10.35 11.14 4.73
C LYS A 8 8.87 10.75 4.84
N GLY A 9 8.59 9.53 5.30
CA GLY A 9 7.24 9.05 5.55
C GLY A 9 6.53 9.98 6.53
N SER A 10 5.45 10.60 6.07
CA SER A 10 4.50 11.33 6.93
C SER A 10 3.11 10.80 6.65
N SER A 11 2.64 10.08 7.66
CA SER A 11 1.28 9.73 8.00
C SER A 11 0.31 10.89 7.77
N THR A 12 -0.69 10.69 6.90
CA THR A 12 -2.12 11.15 6.97
C THR A 12 -2.80 11.21 5.60
N ALA A 13 -2.04 11.27 4.50
CA ALA A 13 -2.60 11.22 3.15
C ALA A 13 -2.77 9.77 2.66
N LYS A 14 -3.86 9.50 1.90
CA LYS A 14 -4.03 8.21 1.21
C LYS A 14 -2.77 7.92 0.37
N PRO A 15 -2.21 6.70 0.41
CA PRO A 15 -1.02 6.37 -0.35
C PRO A 15 -1.22 6.71 -1.83
N ALA A 16 -0.21 7.33 -2.43
CA ALA A 16 -0.21 7.57 -3.87
C ALA A 16 -0.31 6.22 -4.60
N LEU A 17 -1.01 6.20 -5.73
CA LEU A 17 -1.11 5.00 -6.55
C LEU A 17 -0.05 5.06 -7.64
N LEU A 18 0.65 3.94 -7.84
CA LEU A 18 1.57 3.76 -8.96
C LEU A 18 0.79 3.60 -10.27
N ALA A 19 1.47 3.70 -11.41
CA ALA A 19 0.89 3.33 -12.70
C ALA A 19 0.35 1.89 -12.61
N GLY A 20 -0.96 1.72 -12.79
CA GLY A 20 -1.67 0.45 -12.54
C GLY A 20 -2.62 0.46 -11.33
N GLY A 21 -2.58 1.49 -10.48
CA GLY A 21 -3.50 1.64 -9.36
C GLY A 21 -3.07 0.90 -8.08
N ASN A 22 -1.80 0.51 -7.98
CA ASN A 22 -1.24 -0.16 -6.81
C ASN A 22 -0.79 0.87 -5.76
N PRO A 23 -1.16 0.71 -4.47
CA PRO A 23 -0.68 1.56 -3.40
C PRO A 23 0.85 1.60 -3.29
N GLN A 24 1.42 2.80 -3.22
CA GLN A 24 2.84 3.00 -2.97
C GLN A 24 3.12 2.96 -1.47
N ILE A 25 3.46 1.78 -0.95
CA ILE A 25 3.79 1.54 0.45
C ILE A 25 5.23 1.03 0.55
N GLY A 26 5.93 1.45 1.60
CA GLY A 26 7.29 0.98 1.86
C GLY A 26 7.30 -0.51 2.22
N ARG A 27 8.37 -1.21 1.83
CA ARG A 27 8.56 -2.60 2.23
C ARG A 27 8.70 -2.69 3.75
N ALA A 28 8.01 -3.66 4.35
CA ALA A 28 8.10 -4.01 5.76
C ALA A 28 7.65 -5.46 5.94
N ASP A 29 7.89 -6.01 7.12
CA ASP A 29 7.57 -7.40 7.45
C ASP A 29 6.34 -7.48 8.38
N GLY A 30 5.69 -8.64 8.38
CA GLY A 30 4.49 -8.92 9.19
C GLY A 30 3.17 -8.47 8.55
N ASP A 31 2.10 -8.51 9.34
CA ASP A 31 0.73 -8.25 8.89
C ASP A 31 0.42 -6.77 8.66
N ALA A 32 0.98 -5.89 9.50
CA ALA A 32 0.75 -4.45 9.42
C ALA A 32 0.93 -3.82 8.02
N PRO A 33 2.00 -4.12 7.24
CA PRO A 33 2.12 -3.63 5.86
C PRO A 33 1.08 -4.23 4.90
N VAL A 34 0.64 -5.47 5.11
CA VAL A 34 -0.39 -6.14 4.30
C VAL A 34 -1.73 -5.43 4.48
N GLN A 35 -2.13 -5.18 5.73
CA GLN A 35 -3.37 -4.45 6.04
C GLN A 35 -3.33 -3.01 5.53
N ALA A 36 -2.18 -2.34 5.63
CA ALA A 36 -1.99 -1.01 5.07
C ALA A 36 -2.18 -1.00 3.54
N TYR A 37 -1.68 -2.02 2.85
CA TYR A 37 -1.83 -2.19 1.40
C TYR A 37 -3.29 -2.42 1.01
N ILE A 38 -3.98 -3.35 1.67
CA ILE A 38 -5.41 -3.63 1.43
C ILE A 38 -6.25 -2.37 1.67
N LYS A 39 -6.03 -1.66 2.78
CA LYS A 39 -6.78 -0.43 3.11
C LYS A 39 -6.62 0.67 2.06
N ALA A 40 -5.46 0.73 1.42
CA ALA A 40 -5.14 1.74 0.42
C ALA A 40 -5.66 1.38 -0.99
N MET A 41 -6.12 0.13 -1.22
CA MET A 41 -6.66 -0.27 -2.51
C MET A 41 -7.96 0.47 -2.85
N PRO A 42 -8.11 0.95 -4.10
CA PRO A 42 -9.35 1.58 -4.55
C PRO A 42 -10.39 0.58 -5.05
N GLY A 43 -11.65 0.81 -4.69
CA GLY A 43 -12.81 0.08 -5.21
C GLY A 43 -12.79 -1.42 -4.92
N TRP A 44 -13.20 -2.22 -5.91
CA TRP A 44 -13.37 -3.68 -5.81
C TRP A 44 -12.09 -4.43 -5.43
N ARG A 45 -10.91 -3.87 -5.72
CA ARG A 45 -9.62 -4.48 -5.40
C ARG A 45 -9.44 -4.68 -3.89
N ARG A 46 -9.95 -3.75 -3.08
CA ARG A 46 -9.88 -3.86 -1.61
C ARG A 46 -10.65 -5.08 -1.11
N ASP A 47 -11.83 -5.31 -1.67
CA ASP A 47 -12.71 -6.39 -1.20
C ASP A 47 -12.14 -7.76 -1.58
N VAL A 48 -11.54 -7.87 -2.78
CA VAL A 48 -10.77 -9.06 -3.18
C VAL A 48 -9.53 -9.23 -2.30
N GLY A 49 -8.78 -8.16 -2.04
CA GLY A 49 -7.60 -8.18 -1.17
C GLY A 49 -7.90 -8.72 0.23
N ARG A 50 -9.01 -8.30 0.84
CA ARG A 50 -9.47 -8.81 2.14
C ARG A 50 -9.81 -10.30 2.12
N ARG A 51 -10.44 -10.78 1.04
CA ARG A 51 -10.77 -12.21 0.90
C ARG A 51 -9.52 -13.06 0.77
N LEU A 52 -8.55 -12.59 -0.01
CA LEU A 52 -7.27 -13.28 -0.17
C LEU A 52 -6.50 -13.33 1.15
N ASP A 53 -6.42 -12.22 1.86
CA ASP A 53 -5.77 -12.12 3.18
C ASP A 53 -6.33 -13.13 4.19
N ALA A 54 -7.67 -13.24 4.26
CA ALA A 54 -8.32 -14.22 5.13
C ALA A 54 -8.06 -15.69 4.74
N LEU A 55 -7.57 -15.96 3.53
CA LEU A 55 -7.26 -17.30 3.03
C LEU A 55 -5.76 -17.64 3.12
N ILE A 56 -4.88 -16.64 3.21
CA ILE A 56 -3.41 -16.79 3.16
C ILE A 56 -2.83 -16.58 4.57
N VAL A 57 -3.33 -17.32 5.56
CA VAL A 57 -2.84 -17.31 6.95
C VAL A 57 -2.13 -18.60 7.32
#